data_AF-A0A382TEQ3-F1
#
_entry.id   AF-A0A382TEQ3-F1
#
_cell.length_a   1.000
_cell.length_b   1.000
_cell.length_c   1.000
_cell.angle_alpha   90.00
_cell.angle_beta   90.00
_cell.angle_gamma   90.00
#
_symmetry.space_group_name_H-M   'P 1'
#
loop_
_entity.id
_entity.type
_entity.pdbx_description
1 polymer ?
#
loop_
_entity_poly.entity_id
_entity_poly.type
_entity_poly.pdbx_seq_one_letter_code
_entity_poly.pdbx_strand_id
1 'polypeptide(L)' 'MKNAKTDNFTPEQLLDLCLDLIGPIEVSDETREVLVEHVSSNGILDLSDGQDKQKADQRVAELLS' A
#
# COMPACT_ATOMS: atom_id res chain seq x y z
N MET A 1 -15.63 9.01 -17.31
CA MET A 1 -14.23 9.43 -17.44
C MET A 1 -13.41 8.43 -16.63
N LYS A 2 -12.55 7.64 -17.27
CA LYS A 2 -11.75 6.60 -16.60
C LYS A 2 -10.50 7.31 -16.08
N ASN A 3 -10.41 7.52 -14.77
CA ASN A 3 -9.26 8.17 -14.18
C ASN A 3 -8.04 7.27 -14.43
N ALA A 4 -7.00 7.85 -15.03
CA ALA A 4 -5.73 7.18 -15.24
C ALA A 4 -5.23 6.74 -13.86
N LYS A 5 -5.25 5.43 -13.61
CA LYS A 5 -4.65 4.85 -12.43
C LYS A 5 -3.16 5.06 -12.60
N THR A 6 -2.59 5.99 -11.85
CA THR A 6 -1.15 6.07 -11.69
C THR A 6 -0.82 4.84 -10.87
N ASP A 7 -0.43 3.75 -11.52
CA ASP A 7 -0.16 2.48 -10.87
C ASP A 7 1.19 2.48 -10.13
N ASN A 8 1.60 3.64 -9.58
CA ASN A 8 2.77 3.80 -8.73
C ASN A 8 2.31 4.47 -7.43
N PHE A 9 2.47 3.75 -6.32
CA PHE A 9 2.03 4.18 -5.00
C PHE A 9 3.24 4.41 -4.10
N THR A 10 3.28 5.57 -3.44
CA THR A 10 4.20 5.76 -2.33
C THR A 10 3.79 4.86 -1.15
N PRO A 11 4.71 4.55 -0.22
CA PRO A 11 4.39 3.76 0.97
C PRO A 11 3.18 4.29 1.76
N GLU A 12 3.05 5.61 1.88
CA GLU A 12 1.94 6.27 2.57
C GLU A 12 0.62 6.10 1.82
N GLN A 13 0.64 6.27 0.50
CA GLN A 13 -0.55 6.08 -0.33
C GLN A 13 -1.04 4.64 -0.33
N LEU A 14 -0.10 3.67 -0.31
CA LEU A 14 -0.44 2.26 -0.22
C LEU A 14 -1.13 1.93 1.11
N LEU A 15 -0.58 2.45 2.22
CA LEU A 15 -1.16 2.25 3.54
C LEU A 15 -2.57 2.84 3.64
N ASP A 16 -2.75 4.10 3.24
CA ASP A 16 -4.04 4.77 3.33
C ASP A 16 -5.12 4.02 2.50
N LEU A 17 -4.77 3.55 1.30
CA LEU A 17 -5.67 2.73 0.47
C LEU A 17 -6.00 1.36 1.07
N CYS A 18 -5.04 0.72 1.76
CA CYS A 18 -5.28 -0.56 2.44
C CYS A 18 -6.23 -0.38 3.62
N LEU A 19 -6.05 0.68 4.41
CA LEU A 19 -6.94 1.00 5.53
C LEU A 19 -8.36 1.29 5.04
N ASP A 20 -8.51 2.12 4.00
CA ASP A 20 -9.81 2.42 3.38
C ASP A 20 -10.54 1.15 2.89
N LEU A 21 -9.81 0.12 2.45
CA LEU A 21 -10.37 -1.14 1.94
C LEU A 21 -10.87 -2.06 3.07
N ILE A 22 -10.18 -2.11 4.21
CA ILE A 22 -10.57 -2.95 5.36
C ILE A 22 -11.76 -2.34 6.11
N GLY A 23 -11.91 -1.02 6.02
CA GLY A 23 -12.95 -0.23 6.69
C GLY A 23 -12.34 0.83 7.61
N PRO A 24 -13.15 1.66 8.30
CA PRO A 24 -12.65 2.78 9.10
C PRO A 24 -11.95 2.26 10.36
N ILE A 25 -10.71 1.80 10.20
CA ILE A 25 -9.78 1.50 11.28
C ILE A 25 -8.98 2.77 11.49
N GLU A 26 -9.32 3.53 12.53
CA GLU A 26 -8.44 4.58 13.02
C GLU A 26 -7.22 3.93 13.66
N VAL A 27 -6.10 3.98 12.95
CA VAL A 27 -4.78 3.68 13.50
C VAL A 27 -4.20 4.96 14.11
N SER A 28 -3.48 4.85 15.22
CA SER A 28 -2.74 6.00 15.75
C SER A 28 -1.64 6.43 14.79
N ASP A 29 -1.21 7.70 14.85
CA ASP A 29 -0.09 8.21 14.03
C ASP A 29 1.19 7.39 14.21
N GLU A 30 1.47 6.94 15.44
CA GLU A 30 2.59 6.04 15.74
C GLU A 30 2.47 4.68 15.03
N THR A 31 1.27 4.11 15.01
CA THR A 31 1.01 2.86 14.27
C THR A 31 1.16 3.07 12.77
N ARG A 32 0.70 4.22 12.27
CA ARG A 32 0.83 4.61 10.86
C ARG A 32 2.31 4.73 10.46
N GLU A 33 3.14 5.37 11.29
CA GLU A 33 4.58 5.52 11.02
C GLU A 33 5.30 4.16 10.93
N VAL A 34 5.02 3.24 11.86
CA VAL A 34 5.61 1.89 11.85
C VAL A 34 5.21 1.12 10.58
N LEU A 35 3.95 1.23 10.16
CA LEU A 35 3.46 0.60 8.92
C LEU A 35 4.10 1.23 7.67
N VAL A 36 4.24 2.56 7.64
CA VAL A 36 4.94 3.26 6.55
C VAL A 36 6.40 2.82 6.47
N GLU A 37 7.10 2.72 7.60
CA GLU A 37 8.50 2.28 7.66
C GLU A 37 8.64 0.83 7.16
N HIS A 38 7.72 -0.06 7.57
CA HIS A 38 7.66 -1.43 7.11
C HIS A 38 7.51 -1.52 5.58
N VAL A 39 6.60 -0.75 4.99
CA VAL A 39 6.37 -0.73 3.53
C VAL A 39 7.54 -0.06 2.80
N SER A 40 8.13 0.99 3.38
CA SER A 40 9.23 1.76 2.79
C SER A 40 10.52 0.95 2.63
N SER A 41 10.74 -0.04 3.50
CA SER A 41 11.89 -0.98 3.39
C SER A 41 11.96 -1.67 2.01
N ASN A 42 10.81 -1.79 1.34
CA ASN A 42 10.66 -2.45 0.05
C ASN A 42 10.47 -1.47 -1.13
N GLY A 43 10.62 -0.15 -0.91
CA GLY A 43 10.58 0.89 -1.95
C GLY A 43 9.19 1.17 -2.55
N ILE A 44 9.14 1.92 -3.66
CA ILE A 44 7.91 2.26 -4.38
C ILE A 44 7.22 0.97 -4.87
N LEU A 45 5.89 0.91 -4.74
CA LEU A 45 5.11 -0.19 -5.29
C LEU A 45 4.55 0.21 -6.67
N ASP A 46 5.00 -0.49 -7.71
CA ASP A 46 4.47 -0.39 -9.07
C ASP A 46 3.50 -1.56 -9.34
N LEU A 47 2.25 -1.22 -9.63
CA LEU A 47 1.16 -2.13 -10.01
C LEU A 47 0.86 -2.09 -11.52
N SER A 48 1.56 -1.23 -12.28
CA SER A 48 1.37 -1.06 -13.73
C SER A 48 2.03 -2.18 -14.50
N ASP A 49 3.17 -2.67 -14.01
CA ASP A 49 3.91 -3.73 -14.68
C ASP A 49 3.62 -5.09 -14.06
N GLY A 50 3.06 -5.99 -14.86
CA GLY A 50 2.69 -7.34 -14.43
C GLY A 50 3.88 -8.24 -14.06
N GLN A 51 5.11 -7.76 -14.23
CA GLN A 51 6.34 -8.47 -13.90
C GLN A 51 6.50 -8.75 -12.39
N ASP A 52 5.92 -7.92 -11.51
CA ASP A 52 6.07 -8.05 -10.05
C ASP A 52 4.73 -8.18 -9.29
N LYS A 53 3.67 -8.62 -9.98
CA LYS A 53 2.34 -8.79 -9.38
C LYS A 53 2.34 -9.63 -8.09
N GLN A 54 3.11 -10.72 -8.06
CA GLN A 54 3.18 -11.58 -6.87
C GLN A 54 3.83 -10.88 -5.66
N LYS A 55 4.83 -10.03 -5.87
CA LYS A 55 5.41 -9.21 -4.80
C LYS A 55 4.43 -8.15 -4.33
N ALA A 56 3.67 -7.57 -5.26
CA ALA A 56 2.63 -6.62 -4.91
C ALA A 56 1.50 -7.27 -4.08
N ASP A 57 1.02 -8.43 -4.50
CA ASP A 57 0.01 -9.21 -3.79
C ASP A 57 0.50 -9.60 -2.38
N GLN A 58 1.77 -9.99 -2.23
CA GLN A 58 2.38 -10.30 -0.94
C GLN A 58 2.46 -9.09 -0.01
N ARG A 59 2.91 -7.92 -0.53
CA ARG A 59 3.03 -6.69 0.27
C ARG A 59 1.67 -6.17 0.73
N VAL A 60 0.65 -6.31 -0.11
CA VAL A 60 -0.74 -6.00 0.25
C VAL A 60 -1.24 -6.98 1.32
N ALA A 61 -0.96 -8.28 1.18
CA ALA A 61 -1.35 -9.26 2.20
C ALA A 61 -0.69 -9.02 3.57
N GLU A 62 0.59 -8.62 3.60
CA GLU A 62 1.32 -8.29 4.84
C GLU A 62 0.74 -7.06 5.55
N LEU A 63 0.23 -6.08 4.81
CA LEU A 63 -0.44 -4.91 5.37
C LEU A 63 -1.85 -5.21 5.91
N LEU A 64 -2.52 -6.24 5.38
CA LEU A 64 -3.92 -6.55 5.66
C LEU A 64 -4.11 -7.73 6.64
N SER A 65 -3.01 -8.37 7.07
CA SER A 65 -2.96 -9.54 7.98
C SER A 65 -3.00 -9.11 9.44
#